data_AF-A0A821VBU1-F1
#
_entry.id   AF-A0A821VBU1-F1
#
_cell.length_a   1.000
_cell.length_b   1.000
_cell.length_c   1.000
_cell.angle_alpha   90.00
_cell.angle_beta   90.00
_cell.angle_gamma   90.00
#
_symmetry.space_group_name_H-M   'P 1'
#
loop_
_entity.id
_entity.type
_entity.pdbx_description
1 polymer ?
#
loop_
_entity_poly.entity_id
_entity_poly.type
_entity_poly.pdbx_seq_one_letter_code
_entity_poly.pdbx_strand_id
1 'polypeptide(L)'
;MRQLAIAVVLIGLAVHLHVEVKGLILKTSESHTMSSQSQSLETVNLPDIIKNDPKYRIDCNPDIDEYRSFCGLNLSINRTLNTTTQSCTTRGCIWDTNVESGIPTCYIPVDKGGYALKEEPTQLSSAITQYLLTRLSTKPLQIRSMTSESFTNSISTARTNQFSMFGRDIENLKVQVSVSGPQMLRMTIRDANAERYEVPVPIRWDPSPSTTATPAKIEFQMKKTMNEQVGFRVQRTDSKSILFDTTLFANGFIYDDQFIQIITTIPSRNVYGFGEETHP
;
A
#
# COMPACT_ATOMS: atom_id res chain seq x y z
N MET A 1 19.61 -9.51 0.36
CA MET A 1 18.33 -9.89 -0.25
C MET A 1 17.80 -8.71 -1.05
N ARG A 2 17.61 -8.85 -2.37
CA ARG A 2 17.07 -7.76 -3.21
C ARG A 2 15.56 -7.97 -3.38
N GLN A 3 14.75 -7.25 -2.61
CA GLN A 3 13.28 -7.25 -2.74
C GLN A 3 12.89 -6.44 -3.99
N LEU A 4 11.97 -6.97 -4.79
CA LEU A 4 11.35 -6.27 -5.91
C LEU A 4 10.02 -5.68 -5.43
N ALA A 5 9.72 -4.45 -5.83
CA ALA A 5 8.44 -3.79 -5.56
C ALA A 5 7.60 -3.77 -6.83
N ILE A 6 6.31 -4.11 -6.72
CA ILE A 6 5.32 -3.96 -7.79
C ILE A 6 4.32 -2.92 -7.32
N ALA A 7 4.18 -1.83 -8.08
CA ALA A 7 3.06 -0.92 -7.97
C ALA A 7 1.92 -1.44 -8.84
N VAL A 8 0.76 -1.67 -8.23
CA VAL A 8 -0.47 -1.97 -8.96
C VAL A 8 -1.30 -0.68 -8.91
N VAL A 9 -1.30 0.04 -10.03
CA VAL A 9 -2.14 1.22 -10.25
C VAL A 9 -3.41 0.75 -10.94
N LEU A 10 -4.55 0.94 -10.29
CA LEU A 10 -5.86 0.58 -10.82
C LEU A 10 -6.65 1.86 -11.06
N ILE A 11 -6.97 2.10 -12.33
CA ILE A 11 -7.86 3.18 -12.75
C ILE A 11 -9.29 2.63 -12.70
N GLY A 12 -10.08 3.07 -11.73
CA GLY A 12 -11.54 2.93 -11.75
C GLY A 12 -12.17 1.55 -11.48
N LEU A 13 -11.46 0.57 -10.93
CA LEU A 13 -12.01 -0.77 -10.64
C LEU A 13 -11.73 -1.21 -9.20
N ALA A 14 -12.74 -1.79 -8.54
CA ALA A 14 -12.59 -2.40 -7.21
C ALA A 14 -11.48 -3.46 -7.24
N VAL A 15 -10.55 -3.34 -6.29
CA VAL A 15 -9.40 -4.23 -6.19
C VAL A 15 -9.83 -5.56 -5.62
N HIS A 16 -9.76 -6.61 -6.45
CA HIS A 16 -9.93 -7.98 -6.03
C HIS A 16 -8.59 -8.71 -6.14
N LEU A 17 -7.78 -8.67 -5.08
CA LEU A 17 -6.51 -9.38 -5.06
C LEU A 17 -6.77 -10.84 -4.66
N HIS A 18 -6.87 -11.72 -5.65
CA HIS A 18 -6.88 -13.16 -5.46
C HIS A 18 -5.45 -13.69 -5.55
N VAL A 19 -4.92 -14.21 -4.44
CA VAL A 19 -3.59 -14.84 -4.39
C VAL A 19 -3.77 -16.35 -4.33
N GLU A 20 -3.65 -17.05 -5.47
CA GLU A 20 -3.62 -18.51 -5.53
C GLU A 20 -2.14 -18.98 -5.48
N VAL A 21 -1.76 -19.77 -4.47
CA VAL A 21 -0.38 -20.28 -4.33
C VAL A 21 -0.37 -21.80 -4.40
N LYS A 22 0.15 -22.35 -5.50
CA LYS A 22 0.52 -23.78 -5.61
C LYS A 22 2.00 -23.95 -5.29
N GLY A 23 2.33 -24.83 -4.34
CA GLY A 23 3.74 -25.08 -3.96
C GLY A 23 3.95 -26.29 -3.05
N LEU A 24 5.00 -27.06 -3.41
CA LEU A 24 5.46 -28.36 -2.90
C LEU A 24 5.75 -28.42 -1.38
N ILE A 25 5.55 -29.61 -0.82
CA ILE A 25 5.73 -29.96 0.60
C ILE A 25 7.18 -30.39 0.87
N LEU A 26 7.85 -29.76 1.84
CA LEU A 26 8.97 -30.36 2.58
C LEU A 26 8.65 -30.24 4.08
N LYS A 27 8.67 -31.38 4.77
CA LYS A 27 8.31 -31.51 6.19
C LYS A 27 9.50 -31.20 7.09
N THR A 28 9.30 -30.37 8.11
CA THR A 28 9.96 -30.52 9.41
C THR A 28 9.02 -30.11 10.55
N SER A 29 9.14 -30.83 11.66
CA SER A 29 8.34 -30.74 12.88
C SER A 29 8.96 -29.80 13.89
N GLU A 30 8.16 -28.97 14.56
CA GLU A 30 8.12 -28.86 16.04
C GLU A 30 7.05 -27.86 16.48
N SER A 31 6.44 -28.15 17.63
CA SER A 31 5.24 -27.51 18.17
C SER A 31 5.57 -26.45 19.22
N HIS A 32 4.90 -25.30 19.17
CA HIS A 32 4.78 -24.40 20.32
C HIS A 32 3.35 -23.89 20.51
N THR A 33 2.88 -24.01 21.75
CA THR A 33 1.58 -23.56 22.29
C THR A 33 1.56 -22.04 22.42
N MET A 34 0.53 -21.36 21.91
CA MET A 34 0.34 -19.91 22.07
C MET A 34 -0.80 -19.59 23.04
N SER A 35 -0.53 -18.69 23.99
CA SER A 35 -1.52 -18.00 24.81
C SER A 35 -1.91 -16.66 24.16
N SER A 36 -3.18 -16.28 24.30
CA SER A 36 -3.77 -15.06 23.74
C SER A 36 -3.35 -13.83 24.54
N GLN A 37 -2.59 -12.93 23.93
CA GLN A 37 -2.41 -11.56 24.41
C GLN A 37 -3.14 -10.60 23.46
N SER A 38 -3.74 -9.55 24.02
CA SER A 38 -4.32 -8.41 23.29
C SER A 38 -3.29 -7.87 22.29
N GLN A 39 -3.49 -8.12 21.00
CA GLN A 39 -2.51 -7.79 19.96
C GLN A 39 -2.65 -6.32 19.56
N SER A 40 -1.86 -5.45 20.19
CA SER A 40 -1.51 -4.19 19.57
C SER A 40 -0.77 -4.47 18.25
N LEU A 41 -1.06 -3.68 17.21
CA LEU A 41 -0.41 -3.80 15.90
C LEU A 41 1.11 -3.75 16.05
N GLU A 42 1.80 -4.75 15.52
CA GLU A 42 3.26 -4.76 15.51
C GLU A 42 3.78 -3.56 14.68
N THR A 43 4.58 -2.73 15.34
CA THR A 43 5.22 -1.57 14.71
C THR A 43 6.50 -2.02 14.02
N VAL A 44 6.56 -1.81 12.70
CA VAL A 44 7.68 -2.15 11.85
C VAL A 44 8.56 -0.92 11.68
N ASN A 45 9.80 -1.01 12.15
CA ASN A 45 10.84 -0.07 11.77
C ASN A 45 11.38 -0.47 10.39
N LEU A 46 11.18 0.40 9.39
CA LEU A 46 11.72 0.16 8.06
C LEU A 46 13.25 0.16 8.11
N PRO A 47 13.95 -0.82 7.51
CA PRO A 47 15.41 -0.81 7.43
C PRO A 47 15.94 0.50 6.85
N ASP A 48 17.03 1.04 7.41
CA ASP A 48 17.57 2.34 6.98
C ASP A 48 18.01 2.34 5.52
N ILE A 49 18.44 1.18 4.99
CA ILE A 49 18.72 1.02 3.57
C ILE A 49 17.51 1.31 2.70
N ILE A 50 16.29 1.07 3.19
CA ILE A 50 15.07 1.32 2.44
C ILE A 50 14.64 2.78 2.56
N LYS A 51 14.82 3.39 3.74
CA LYS A 51 14.52 4.82 3.94
C LYS A 51 15.40 5.72 3.07
N ASN A 52 16.66 5.33 2.85
CA ASN A 52 17.67 6.20 2.26
C ASN A 52 18.01 5.86 0.80
N ASP A 53 17.69 4.67 0.31
CA ASP A 53 17.99 4.28 -1.08
C ASP A 53 16.89 4.81 -2.02
N PRO A 54 17.24 5.69 -2.98
CA PRO A 54 16.27 6.31 -3.89
C PRO A 54 15.42 5.31 -4.70
N LYS A 55 15.88 4.06 -4.89
CA LYS A 55 15.11 3.04 -5.64
C LYS A 55 13.80 2.62 -4.97
N TYR A 56 13.63 2.92 -3.67
CA TYR A 56 12.40 2.64 -2.93
C TYR A 56 11.48 3.85 -2.83
N ARG A 57 11.79 4.94 -3.54
CA ARG A 57 10.91 6.10 -3.65
C ARG A 57 9.65 5.72 -4.42
N ILE A 58 8.52 6.21 -3.94
CA ILE A 58 7.22 6.05 -4.60
C ILE A 58 7.02 7.27 -5.48
N ASP A 59 6.80 7.07 -6.77
CA ASP A 59 6.52 8.14 -7.71
C ASP A 59 5.26 8.91 -7.29
N CYS A 60 5.39 10.24 -7.22
CA CYS A 60 4.29 11.14 -6.88
C CYS A 60 3.64 11.78 -8.13
N ASN A 61 4.17 11.46 -9.30
CA ASN A 61 3.66 11.96 -10.55
C ASN A 61 3.58 10.85 -11.63
N PRO A 62 2.74 9.83 -11.39
CA PRO A 62 2.56 8.73 -12.34
C PRO A 62 1.92 9.18 -13.66
N ASP A 63 1.30 10.37 -13.71
CA ASP A 63 0.50 10.85 -14.83
C ASP A 63 1.31 11.25 -16.09
N ILE A 64 2.62 11.46 -15.98
CA ILE A 64 3.39 12.16 -17.03
C ILE A 64 4.19 11.23 -17.96
N ASP A 65 4.43 9.98 -17.58
CA ASP A 65 5.36 9.14 -18.35
C ASP A 65 4.69 8.17 -19.35
N GLU A 66 3.38 7.92 -19.25
CA GLU A 66 2.79 6.80 -20.03
C GLU A 66 1.86 7.21 -21.20
N TYR A 67 1.31 8.42 -21.22
CA TYR A 67 0.36 8.78 -22.30
C TYR A 67 1.02 9.04 -23.67
N ARG A 68 2.34 9.30 -23.72
CA ARG A 68 3.02 9.67 -24.97
C ARG A 68 3.67 8.52 -25.73
N SER A 69 3.99 7.40 -25.07
CA SER A 69 4.51 6.20 -25.75
C SER A 69 3.42 5.40 -26.47
N PHE A 70 2.15 5.50 -26.06
CA PHE A 70 1.05 4.77 -26.67
C PHE A 70 0.61 5.31 -28.06
N CYS A 71 0.99 6.53 -28.44
CA CYS A 71 0.58 7.15 -29.71
C CYS A 71 1.57 6.96 -30.88
N GLY A 72 2.60 6.12 -30.76
CA GLY A 72 3.51 5.82 -31.88
C GLY A 72 4.27 7.03 -32.46
N LEU A 73 4.34 8.14 -31.72
CA LEU A 73 5.11 9.30 -32.12
C LEU A 73 6.59 9.05 -31.78
N ASN A 74 7.35 8.62 -32.79
CA ASN A 74 8.82 8.64 -32.79
C ASN A 74 9.32 10.09 -32.75
N LEU A 75 9.19 10.73 -31.60
CA LEU A 75 9.96 11.91 -31.28
C LEU A 75 11.03 11.46 -30.30
N SER A 76 12.30 11.64 -30.69
CA SER A 76 13.44 11.64 -29.79
C SER A 76 13.27 12.81 -28.81
N ILE A 77 12.42 12.63 -27.81
CA ILE A 77 12.16 13.63 -26.77
C ILE A 77 13.14 13.31 -25.64
N ASN A 78 14.06 14.24 -25.39
CA ASN A 78 14.83 14.27 -24.15
C ASN A 78 13.90 13.97 -22.96
N ARG A 79 14.28 13.02 -22.10
CA ARG A 79 13.52 12.48 -20.95
C ARG A 79 13.29 13.53 -19.84
N THR A 80 12.89 14.75 -20.20
CA THR A 80 12.81 15.97 -19.40
C THR A 80 11.63 16.82 -19.84
N LEU A 81 10.42 16.26 -19.92
CA LEU A 81 9.23 17.06 -20.21
C LEU A 81 8.10 16.82 -19.20
N ASN A 82 7.99 17.80 -18.30
CA ASN A 82 6.82 18.28 -17.56
C ASN A 82 6.56 17.89 -16.10
N THR A 83 7.44 17.14 -15.42
CA THR A 83 7.52 17.30 -13.96
C THR A 83 8.35 18.54 -13.64
N THR A 84 7.69 19.62 -13.23
CA THR A 84 8.39 20.79 -12.69
C THR A 84 8.55 20.62 -11.19
N THR A 85 9.60 21.20 -10.61
CA THR A 85 9.73 21.30 -9.15
C THR A 85 8.44 21.87 -8.53
N GLN A 86 7.84 22.86 -9.19
CA GLN A 86 6.60 23.49 -8.74
C GLN A 86 5.39 22.54 -8.75
N SER A 87 5.20 21.75 -9.80
CA SER A 87 4.09 20.80 -9.87
C SER A 87 4.23 19.68 -8.84
N CYS A 88 5.47 19.23 -8.60
CA CYS A 88 5.77 18.24 -7.57
C CYS A 88 5.49 18.76 -6.15
N THR A 89 6.03 19.93 -5.82
CA THR A 89 5.87 20.51 -4.46
C THR A 89 4.44 20.94 -4.18
N THR A 90 3.68 21.37 -5.21
CA THR A 90 2.25 21.70 -5.07
C THR A 90 1.41 20.47 -4.70
N ARG A 91 1.82 19.25 -5.09
CA ARG A 91 1.21 17.98 -4.64
C ARG A 91 1.64 17.58 -3.21
N GLY A 92 2.51 18.38 -2.56
CA GLY A 92 3.05 18.09 -1.24
C GLY A 92 4.19 17.07 -1.24
N CYS A 93 4.79 16.80 -2.40
CA CYS A 93 5.89 15.86 -2.61
C CYS A 93 7.27 16.50 -2.59
N ILE A 94 8.30 15.64 -2.59
CA ILE A 94 9.71 16.05 -2.59
C ILE A 94 10.28 15.92 -4.00
N TRP A 95 11.06 16.94 -4.39
CA TRP A 95 11.77 17.02 -5.65
C TRP A 95 13.28 16.79 -5.45
N ASP A 96 13.87 15.86 -6.20
CA ASP A 96 15.29 15.56 -6.18
C ASP A 96 15.80 15.22 -7.60
N THR A 97 16.77 15.99 -8.08
CA THR A 97 17.36 15.83 -9.42
C THR A 97 18.64 14.99 -9.43
N ASN A 98 19.18 14.62 -8.27
CA ASN A 98 20.47 13.94 -8.14
C ASN A 98 20.28 12.41 -8.12
N VAL A 99 19.52 11.88 -9.09
CA VAL A 99 19.21 10.45 -9.16
C VAL A 99 19.49 9.85 -10.52
N GLU A 100 19.77 8.55 -10.53
CA GLU A 100 19.97 7.77 -11.75
C GLU A 100 18.67 7.66 -12.58
N SER A 101 18.86 7.33 -13.85
CA SER A 101 17.76 7.08 -14.79
C SER A 101 16.84 5.96 -14.31
N GLY A 102 15.53 6.20 -14.29
CA GLY A 102 14.52 5.24 -13.84
C GLY A 102 14.14 5.33 -12.37
N ILE A 103 14.74 6.27 -11.62
CA ILE A 103 14.35 6.62 -10.25
C ILE A 103 13.49 7.89 -10.31
N PRO A 104 12.35 7.95 -9.61
CA PRO A 104 11.47 9.12 -9.66
C PRO A 104 12.13 10.35 -9.03
N THR A 105 12.15 11.45 -9.78
CA THR A 105 12.63 12.77 -9.32
C THR A 105 11.60 13.49 -8.45
N CYS A 106 10.30 13.19 -8.63
CA CYS A 106 9.22 13.63 -7.75
C CYS A 106 8.66 12.44 -6.98
N TYR A 107 8.75 12.45 -5.65
CA TYR A 107 8.36 11.29 -4.85
C TYR A 107 7.58 11.63 -3.58
N ILE A 108 6.80 10.65 -3.13
CA ILE A 108 5.96 10.74 -1.93
C ILE A 108 6.85 10.73 -0.68
N PRO A 109 6.71 11.70 0.24
CA PRO A 109 7.41 11.68 1.52
C PRO A 109 7.02 10.46 2.36
N VAL A 110 7.98 9.89 3.10
CA VAL A 110 7.76 8.68 3.90
C VAL A 110 6.80 8.90 5.08
N ASP A 111 6.68 10.13 5.54
CA ASP A 111 5.85 10.58 6.66
C ASP A 111 4.49 11.13 6.22
N LYS A 112 4.19 11.13 4.92
CA LYS A 112 2.92 11.60 4.38
C LYS A 112 2.12 10.48 3.72
N GLY A 113 0.80 10.68 3.62
CA GLY A 113 -0.09 9.74 2.97
C GLY A 113 -0.31 8.46 3.77
N GLY A 114 -0.87 7.46 3.10
CA GLY A 114 -1.29 6.20 3.72
C GLY A 114 -2.50 6.33 4.64
N TYR A 115 -2.85 5.22 5.26
CA TYR A 115 -4.00 5.08 6.16
C TYR A 115 -3.53 4.60 7.53
N ALA A 116 -4.28 4.90 8.58
CA ALA A 116 -4.08 4.38 9.92
C ALA A 116 -5.26 3.48 10.32
N LEU A 117 -5.00 2.53 11.22
CA LEU A 117 -6.08 1.79 11.88
C LEU A 117 -6.89 2.76 12.75
N LYS A 118 -8.21 2.79 12.54
CA LYS A 118 -9.13 3.68 13.26
C LYS A 118 -9.52 3.14 14.64
N GLU A 119 -9.69 1.83 14.73
CA GLU A 119 -10.15 1.11 15.92
C GLU A 119 -9.72 -0.37 15.87
N GLU A 120 -9.90 -1.08 16.97
CA GLU A 120 -9.54 -2.50 17.04
C GLU A 120 -10.30 -3.36 16.01
N PRO A 121 -9.65 -4.38 15.43
CA PRO A 121 -10.28 -5.24 14.43
C PRO A 121 -11.51 -5.95 14.98
N THR A 122 -12.58 -6.00 14.20
CA THR A 122 -13.81 -6.71 14.56
C THR A 122 -13.84 -8.09 13.91
N GLN A 123 -13.96 -9.15 14.72
CA GLN A 123 -14.22 -10.50 14.22
C GLN A 123 -15.70 -10.64 13.83
N LEU A 124 -15.99 -10.73 12.53
CA LEU A 124 -17.35 -10.95 12.02
C LEU A 124 -17.74 -12.42 12.08
N SER A 125 -16.77 -13.32 11.95
CA SER A 125 -16.90 -14.77 12.17
C SER A 125 -15.54 -15.40 12.44
N SER A 126 -15.49 -16.72 12.63
CA SER A 126 -14.23 -17.47 12.73
C SER A 126 -13.35 -17.38 11.48
N ALA A 127 -13.92 -17.06 10.32
CA ALA A 127 -13.21 -16.97 9.04
C ALA A 127 -13.06 -15.53 8.52
N ILE A 128 -13.64 -14.53 9.17
CA ILE A 128 -13.74 -13.17 8.65
C ILE A 128 -13.39 -12.14 9.71
N THR A 129 -12.41 -11.30 9.40
CA THR A 129 -11.98 -10.14 10.20
C THR A 129 -12.24 -8.85 9.42
N GLN A 130 -12.74 -7.83 10.10
CA GLN A 130 -12.93 -6.49 9.54
C GLN A 130 -12.02 -5.48 10.26
N TYR A 131 -11.40 -4.61 9.47
CA TYR A 131 -10.59 -3.49 9.93
C TYR A 131 -11.20 -2.20 9.39
N LEU A 132 -11.28 -1.16 10.22
CA LEU A 132 -11.59 0.19 9.77
C LEU A 132 -10.32 1.03 9.70
N LEU A 133 -10.09 1.63 8.55
CA LEU A 133 -8.95 2.51 8.32
C LEU A 133 -9.42 3.94 8.11
N THR A 134 -8.60 4.90 8.53
CA THR A 134 -8.80 6.33 8.29
C THR A 134 -7.59 6.94 7.62
N ARG A 135 -7.82 7.84 6.66
CA ARG A 135 -6.76 8.51 5.91
C ARG A 135 -5.93 9.40 6.85
N LEU A 136 -4.60 9.22 6.85
CA LEU A 136 -3.70 10.01 7.70
C LEU A 136 -3.52 11.46 7.22
N SER A 137 -3.96 11.75 6.01
CA SER A 137 -3.72 13.01 5.32
C SER A 137 -4.64 14.18 5.72
N THR A 138 -5.36 14.10 6.84
CA THR A 138 -6.30 15.16 7.28
C THR A 138 -5.88 15.89 8.55
N LYS A 139 -4.72 15.56 9.16
CA LYS A 139 -4.25 16.22 10.39
C LYS A 139 -3.43 17.48 10.07
N PRO A 140 -3.87 18.69 10.47
CA PRO A 140 -3.03 19.88 10.38
C PRO A 140 -1.84 19.74 11.34
N LEU A 141 -0.62 19.84 10.80
CA LEU A 141 0.58 19.93 11.61
C LEU A 141 0.63 21.31 12.29
N GLN A 142 0.63 21.32 13.62
CA GLN A 142 0.90 22.52 14.41
C GLN A 142 2.40 22.78 14.39
N ILE A 143 2.87 23.64 13.49
CA ILE A 143 4.27 24.08 13.48
C ILE A 143 4.43 25.13 14.58
N ARG A 144 5.05 24.76 15.71
CA ARG A 144 5.62 25.75 16.64
C ARG A 144 6.94 26.23 16.06
N SER A 145 6.95 27.45 15.52
CA SER A 145 8.19 28.14 15.17
C SER A 145 8.81 28.76 16.41
N MET A 146 10.07 28.44 16.69
CA MET A 146 10.90 29.22 17.61
C MET A 146 11.65 30.27 16.80
N THR A 147 11.32 31.54 17.00
CA THR A 147 12.27 32.64 16.82
C THR A 147 12.19 33.55 18.03
N SER A 148 13.36 34.01 18.47
CA SER A 148 13.51 35.09 19.44
C SER A 148 12.80 36.34 18.92
N GLU A 149 11.92 36.90 19.75
CA GLU A 149 11.28 38.20 19.58
C GLU A 149 9.97 38.23 18.77
N SER A 150 8.86 38.32 19.53
CA SER A 150 7.51 38.75 19.16
C SER A 150 6.58 37.76 18.42
N PHE A 151 5.52 37.39 19.14
CA PHE A 151 4.39 36.58 18.67
C PHE A 151 3.63 37.32 17.56
N THR A 152 3.77 36.86 16.32
CA THR A 152 2.79 37.14 15.26
C THR A 152 2.36 35.82 14.64
N ASN A 153 1.06 35.48 14.79
CA ASN A 153 0.42 34.36 14.12
C ASN A 153 0.38 34.65 12.61
N SER A 154 1.47 34.41 11.90
CA SER A 154 1.50 34.45 10.44
C SER A 154 1.02 33.09 9.91
N ILE A 155 -0.17 33.12 9.30
CA ILE A 155 -0.82 31.98 8.66
C ILE A 155 0.09 31.44 7.54
N SER A 156 0.56 30.21 7.71
CA SER A 156 1.31 29.45 6.71
C SER A 156 0.33 28.78 5.74
N THR A 157 0.32 29.30 4.51
CA THR A 157 -0.15 28.75 3.23
C THR A 157 -1.47 27.95 3.21
N ALA A 158 -2.48 28.57 2.61
CA ALA A 158 -3.64 27.88 2.06
C ALA A 158 -3.21 26.72 1.13
N ARG A 159 -3.78 25.52 1.34
CA ARG A 159 -3.62 24.24 0.59
C ARG A 159 -2.47 23.29 0.94
N THR A 160 -1.60 23.54 1.93
CA THR A 160 -0.44 22.67 2.21
C THR A 160 -0.63 21.61 3.31
N ASN A 161 -1.82 21.51 3.91
CA ASN A 161 -2.08 20.59 5.04
C ASN A 161 -2.79 19.28 4.65
N GLN A 162 -3.03 19.03 3.37
CA GLN A 162 -3.68 17.82 2.87
C GLN A 162 -2.84 17.24 1.72
N PHE A 163 -2.21 16.08 1.97
CA PHE A 163 -1.55 15.28 0.95
C PHE A 163 -2.59 14.48 0.13
N SER A 164 -2.97 15.03 -1.01
CA SER A 164 -3.85 14.36 -1.97
C SER A 164 -3.25 14.45 -3.36
N MET A 165 -3.11 13.30 -4.04
CA MET A 165 -2.59 13.30 -5.41
C MET A 165 -3.65 13.77 -6.41
N PHE A 166 -4.92 13.38 -6.21
CA PHE A 166 -6.03 13.63 -7.15
C PHE A 166 -7.25 14.34 -6.55
N GLY A 167 -7.24 14.65 -5.25
CA GLY A 167 -8.20 15.53 -4.58
C GLY A 167 -9.49 14.87 -4.08
N ARG A 168 -9.78 13.60 -4.41
CA ARG A 168 -11.00 12.88 -4.01
C ARG A 168 -10.68 11.60 -3.25
N ASP A 169 -9.71 11.73 -2.35
CA ASP A 169 -9.33 10.65 -1.44
C ASP A 169 -10.50 10.20 -0.57
N ILE A 170 -10.71 8.87 -0.51
CA ILE A 170 -11.71 8.28 0.37
C ILE A 170 -11.15 8.24 1.79
N GLU A 171 -11.84 8.91 2.70
CA GLU A 171 -11.34 9.13 4.06
C GLU A 171 -11.37 7.86 4.91
N ASN A 172 -12.48 7.11 4.86
CA ASN A 172 -12.69 5.94 5.70
C ASN A 172 -12.82 4.69 4.84
N LEU A 173 -11.97 3.70 5.09
CA LEU A 173 -11.99 2.43 4.37
C LEU A 173 -12.40 1.29 5.30
N LYS A 174 -13.14 0.34 4.75
CA LYS A 174 -13.45 -0.95 5.38
C LYS A 174 -12.64 -2.03 4.68
N VAL A 175 -11.69 -2.63 5.40
CA VAL A 175 -10.91 -3.76 4.92
C VAL A 175 -11.46 -5.04 5.53
N GLN A 176 -11.91 -5.96 4.69
CA GLN A 176 -12.40 -7.25 5.11
C GLN A 176 -11.43 -8.33 4.64
N VAL A 177 -10.90 -9.09 5.59
CA VAL A 177 -10.05 -10.24 5.33
C VAL A 177 -10.85 -11.48 5.65
N SER A 178 -10.93 -12.39 4.69
CA SER A 178 -11.61 -13.67 4.85
C SER A 178 -10.71 -14.81 4.41
N VAL A 179 -10.77 -15.92 5.12
CA VAL A 179 -10.04 -17.14 4.81
C VAL A 179 -10.99 -18.24 4.33
N SER A 180 -10.49 -19.10 3.46
CA SER A 180 -11.22 -20.27 2.98
C SER A 180 -10.28 -21.47 2.98
N GLY A 181 -10.45 -22.34 3.97
CA GLY A 181 -9.54 -23.45 4.20
C GLY A 181 -8.10 -22.99 4.52
N PRO A 182 -7.09 -23.86 4.33
CA PRO A 182 -5.74 -23.59 4.82
C PRO A 182 -4.90 -22.65 3.93
N GLN A 183 -5.29 -22.42 2.67
CA GLN A 183 -4.39 -21.81 1.66
C GLN A 183 -4.97 -20.62 0.91
N MET A 184 -6.23 -20.26 1.14
CA MET A 184 -6.86 -19.15 0.42
C MET A 184 -7.23 -18.03 1.37
N LEU A 185 -6.90 -16.82 0.94
CA LEU A 185 -7.21 -15.59 1.63
C LEU A 185 -7.71 -14.57 0.62
N ARG A 186 -8.76 -13.84 1.02
CA ARG A 186 -9.37 -12.78 0.25
C ARG A 186 -9.39 -11.52 1.09
N MET A 187 -8.65 -10.51 0.63
CA MET A 187 -8.67 -9.16 1.18
C MET A 187 -9.52 -8.28 0.26
N THR A 188 -10.53 -7.61 0.82
CA THR A 188 -11.38 -6.67 0.09
C THR A 188 -11.35 -5.32 0.78
N ILE A 189 -11.08 -4.25 0.02
CA ILE A 189 -10.99 -2.87 0.53
C ILE A 189 -12.12 -2.07 -0.10
N ARG A 190 -13.00 -1.50 0.74
CA ARG A 190 -14.16 -0.73 0.33
C ARG A 190 -14.16 0.65 0.96
N ASP A 191 -14.88 1.57 0.34
CA ASP A 191 -15.33 2.79 1.01
C ASP A 191 -16.29 2.40 2.14
N ALA A 192 -16.09 2.98 3.32
CA ALA A 192 -16.94 2.71 4.48
C ALA A 192 -18.29 3.44 4.41
N ASN A 193 -18.37 4.52 3.63
CA ASN A 193 -19.48 5.48 3.63
C ASN A 193 -20.34 5.41 2.35
N ALA A 194 -19.83 4.83 1.27
CA ALA A 194 -20.53 4.73 0.00
C ALA A 194 -20.30 3.38 -0.68
N GLU A 195 -21.30 2.91 -1.42
CA GLU A 195 -21.13 1.77 -2.31
C GLU A 195 -20.39 2.22 -3.57
N ARG A 196 -19.42 1.41 -3.98
CA ARG A 196 -18.64 1.63 -5.20
C ARG A 196 -18.88 0.48 -6.16
N TYR A 197 -18.60 0.72 -7.44
CA TYR A 197 -18.68 -0.34 -8.44
C TYR A 197 -17.80 -1.54 -8.06
N GLU A 198 -18.42 -2.70 -7.89
CA GLU A 198 -17.75 -4.00 -7.79
C GLU A 198 -18.00 -4.77 -9.08
N VAL A 199 -16.97 -5.47 -9.57
CA VAL A 199 -17.06 -6.25 -10.81
C VAL A 199 -18.16 -7.31 -10.66
N PRO A 200 -19.22 -7.30 -11.49
CA PRO A 200 -20.39 -8.16 -11.35
C PRO A 200 -20.13 -9.56 -11.94
N VAL A 201 -18.98 -10.15 -11.60
CA VAL A 201 -18.64 -11.52 -12.00
C VAL A 201 -18.85 -12.43 -10.78
N PRO A 202 -19.65 -13.49 -10.89
CA PRO A 202 -19.86 -14.43 -9.79
C PRO A 202 -18.55 -15.09 -9.37
N ILE A 203 -18.02 -14.69 -8.22
CA ILE A 203 -16.88 -15.36 -7.60
C ILE A 203 -17.44 -16.38 -6.60
N ARG A 204 -17.19 -17.68 -6.84
CA ARG A 204 -17.48 -18.72 -5.85
C ARG A 204 -16.52 -18.56 -4.66
N TRP A 205 -16.99 -17.93 -3.60
CA TRP A 205 -16.24 -17.69 -2.38
C TRP A 205 -17.03 -18.18 -1.18
N ASP A 206 -16.45 -19.12 -0.43
CA ASP A 206 -17.06 -19.72 0.75
C ASP A 206 -16.10 -19.57 1.95
N PRO A 207 -16.20 -18.48 2.73
CA PRO A 207 -15.36 -18.26 3.89
C PRO A 207 -15.51 -19.42 4.89
N SER A 208 -14.41 -20.13 5.12
CA SER A 208 -14.38 -21.28 6.01
C SER A 208 -13.07 -21.27 6.81
N PRO A 209 -13.12 -21.39 8.15
CA PRO A 209 -11.93 -21.34 8.97
C PRO A 209 -11.07 -22.59 8.74
N SER A 210 -9.76 -22.48 8.96
CA SER A 210 -8.89 -23.64 9.07
C SER A 210 -9.25 -24.48 10.30
N THR A 211 -9.14 -25.80 10.21
CA THR A 211 -9.40 -26.71 11.34
C THR A 211 -8.10 -27.23 11.94
N THR A 212 -8.14 -27.83 13.12
CA THR A 212 -6.97 -28.51 13.70
C THR A 212 -6.43 -29.63 12.79
N ALA A 213 -7.30 -30.28 12.01
CA ALA A 213 -6.90 -31.29 11.04
C ALA A 213 -6.27 -30.69 9.77
N THR A 214 -6.62 -29.44 9.43
CA THR A 214 -6.15 -28.71 8.25
C THR A 214 -5.72 -27.30 8.65
N PRO A 215 -4.58 -27.16 9.34
CA PRO A 215 -4.14 -25.87 9.89
C PRO A 215 -3.86 -24.85 8.79
N ALA A 216 -4.04 -23.56 9.11
CA ALA A 216 -3.75 -22.46 8.20
C ALA A 216 -2.27 -22.50 7.75
N LYS A 217 -2.06 -22.43 6.44
CA LYS A 217 -0.74 -22.36 5.79
C LYS A 217 -0.34 -20.92 5.43
N ILE A 218 -1.31 -20.00 5.46
CA ILE A 218 -1.09 -18.57 5.27
C ILE A 218 -1.77 -17.79 6.39
N GLU A 219 -1.15 -16.69 6.78
CA GLU A 219 -1.65 -15.77 7.78
C GLU A 219 -1.63 -14.34 7.24
N PHE A 220 -2.66 -13.57 7.60
CA PHE A 220 -2.70 -12.13 7.36
C PHE A 220 -2.32 -11.39 8.62
N GLN A 221 -1.51 -10.35 8.45
CA GLN A 221 -1.09 -9.46 9.50
C GLN A 221 -1.23 -8.03 8.99
N MET A 222 -1.91 -7.19 9.76
CA MET A 222 -1.81 -5.75 9.58
C MET A 222 -0.57 -5.29 10.35
N LYS A 223 0.29 -4.52 9.70
CA LYS A 223 1.51 -3.95 10.29
C LYS A 223 1.39 -2.44 10.33
N LYS A 224 2.04 -1.83 11.30
CA LYS A 224 2.03 -0.38 11.49
C LYS A 224 3.43 0.17 11.29
N THR A 225 3.61 1.30 10.62
CA THR A 225 4.91 1.99 10.52
C THR A 225 5.10 2.93 11.71
N MET A 226 6.31 3.47 11.85
CA MET A 226 6.58 4.52 12.86
C MET A 226 5.77 5.81 12.63
N ASN A 227 5.27 6.02 11.41
CA ASN A 227 4.44 7.17 11.04
C ASN A 227 2.95 6.85 11.15
N GLU A 228 2.58 5.80 11.90
CA GLU A 228 1.21 5.35 12.13
C GLU A 228 0.48 4.81 10.89
N GLN A 229 1.17 4.67 9.76
CA GLN A 229 0.61 4.13 8.52
C GLN A 229 0.48 2.61 8.62
N VAL A 230 -0.56 2.04 8.01
CA VAL A 230 -0.77 0.59 7.99
C VAL A 230 -0.36 -0.04 6.67
N GLY A 231 0.27 -1.21 6.79
CA GLY A 231 0.57 -2.12 5.71
C GLY A 231 -0.16 -3.44 5.87
N PHE A 232 -0.36 -4.12 4.75
CA PHE A 232 -0.96 -5.43 4.67
C PHE A 232 0.14 -6.45 4.40
N ARG A 233 0.28 -7.46 5.27
CA ARG A 233 1.24 -8.54 5.11
C ARG A 233 0.52 -9.88 5.04
N VAL A 234 0.84 -10.68 4.02
CA VAL A 234 0.48 -12.09 3.93
C VAL A 234 1.76 -12.91 4.00
N GLN A 235 1.79 -13.85 4.95
CA GLN A 235 2.96 -14.66 5.24
C GLN A 235 2.59 -16.15 5.27
N ARG A 236 3.49 -17.01 4.83
CA ARG A 236 3.34 -18.45 5.05
C ARG A 236 3.57 -18.80 6.51
N THR A 237 2.72 -19.64 7.09
CA THR A 237 2.84 -19.99 8.51
C THR A 237 4.01 -20.93 8.79
N ASP A 238 4.38 -21.78 7.81
CA ASP A 238 5.42 -22.81 7.92
C ASP A 238 6.84 -22.24 7.78
N SER A 239 7.12 -21.62 6.64
CA SER A 239 8.42 -21.13 6.21
C SER A 239 8.66 -19.68 6.60
N LYS A 240 7.62 -19.00 7.11
CA LYS A 240 7.63 -17.56 7.40
C LYS A 240 7.98 -16.68 6.19
N SER A 241 7.86 -17.23 4.98
CA SER A 241 8.07 -16.49 3.74
C SER A 241 6.97 -15.44 3.56
N ILE A 242 7.36 -14.18 3.36
CA ILE A 242 6.44 -13.09 3.07
C ILE A 242 6.03 -13.19 1.59
N LEU A 243 4.73 -13.33 1.33
CA LEU A 243 4.17 -13.50 0.00
C LEU A 243 3.72 -12.17 -0.60
N PHE A 244 3.21 -11.29 0.24
CA PHE A 244 2.68 -9.99 -0.08
C PHE A 244 2.93 -9.08 1.12
N ASP A 245 3.51 -7.91 0.91
CA ASP A 245 3.75 -6.96 1.99
C ASP A 245 3.84 -5.53 1.46
N THR A 246 2.86 -4.72 1.88
CA THR A 246 2.75 -3.31 1.52
C THR A 246 3.31 -2.37 2.58
N THR A 247 3.76 -2.89 3.73
CA THR A 247 4.22 -2.08 4.88
C THR A 247 5.35 -1.13 4.51
N LEU A 248 6.20 -1.56 3.57
CA LEU A 248 7.33 -0.78 3.10
C LEU A 248 6.93 0.51 2.38
N PHE A 249 5.78 0.48 1.73
CA PHE A 249 5.27 1.54 0.86
C PHE A 249 3.91 2.05 1.35
N ALA A 250 3.65 1.92 2.66
CA ALA A 250 2.37 2.29 3.26
C ALA A 250 2.02 3.77 3.04
N ASN A 251 3.03 4.64 2.92
CA ASN A 251 2.89 6.05 2.57
C ASN A 251 2.29 6.27 1.17
N GLY A 252 2.51 5.34 0.23
CA GLY A 252 1.94 5.37 -1.11
C GLY A 252 0.69 4.53 -1.29
N PHE A 253 0.06 4.04 -0.21
CA PHE A 253 -1.28 3.45 -0.31
C PHE A 253 -2.31 4.55 -0.49
N ILE A 254 -2.95 4.57 -1.67
CA ILE A 254 -3.88 5.63 -2.09
C ILE A 254 -5.18 4.99 -2.54
N TYR A 255 -6.28 5.54 -2.06
CA TYR A 255 -7.62 5.11 -2.41
C TYR A 255 -8.48 6.36 -2.65
N ASP A 256 -8.57 6.76 -3.91
CA ASP A 256 -9.39 7.85 -4.43
C ASP A 256 -10.59 7.25 -5.19
N ASP A 257 -11.56 8.10 -5.50
CA ASP A 257 -12.68 7.78 -6.36
C ASP A 257 -12.27 7.24 -7.74
N GLN A 258 -11.24 7.81 -8.38
CA GLN A 258 -10.82 7.38 -9.72
C GLN A 258 -9.39 6.84 -9.81
N PHE A 259 -8.73 6.68 -8.67
CA PHE A 259 -7.35 6.21 -8.61
C PHE A 259 -7.12 5.35 -7.36
N ILE A 260 -6.66 4.12 -7.56
CA ILE A 260 -6.25 3.24 -6.46
C ILE A 260 -4.82 2.81 -6.71
N GLN A 261 -3.96 2.96 -5.70
CA GLN A 261 -2.58 2.51 -5.74
C GLN A 261 -2.28 1.65 -4.52
N ILE A 262 -1.78 0.45 -4.79
CA ILE A 262 -1.22 -0.45 -3.79
C ILE A 262 0.15 -0.92 -4.27
N ILE A 263 1.14 -0.86 -3.39
CA ILE A 263 2.51 -1.25 -3.72
C ILE A 263 2.91 -2.37 -2.78
N THR A 264 3.38 -3.48 -3.34
CA THR A 264 3.82 -4.64 -2.56
C THR A 264 5.25 -5.00 -2.88
N THR A 265 5.97 -5.48 -1.87
CA THR A 265 7.16 -6.28 -2.09
C THR A 265 6.76 -7.71 -2.47
N ILE A 266 7.60 -8.37 -3.27
CA ILE A 266 7.44 -9.77 -3.62
C ILE A 266 8.67 -10.59 -3.21
N PRO A 267 8.49 -11.89 -2.90
CA PRO A 267 9.57 -12.73 -2.39
C PRO A 267 10.63 -13.08 -3.43
N SER A 268 10.36 -12.89 -4.73
CA SER A 268 11.25 -13.30 -5.81
C SER A 268 11.27 -12.29 -6.96
N ARG A 269 12.22 -12.44 -7.88
CA ARG A 269 12.29 -11.65 -9.12
C ARG A 269 11.48 -12.25 -10.27
N ASN A 270 10.89 -13.42 -10.06
CA ASN A 270 10.17 -14.15 -11.07
C ASN A 270 8.68 -13.85 -10.90
N VAL A 271 8.12 -13.14 -11.88
CA VAL A 271 6.72 -12.70 -11.90
C VAL A 271 6.15 -13.04 -13.27
N TYR A 272 4.93 -13.57 -13.29
CA TYR A 272 4.27 -14.06 -14.51
C TYR A 272 2.79 -13.69 -14.46
N GLY A 273 2.17 -13.47 -15.62
CA GLY A 273 0.71 -13.48 -15.75
C GLY A 273 -0.02 -12.13 -15.72
N PHE A 274 0.67 -11.00 -15.89
CA PHE A 274 -0.02 -9.75 -16.25
C PHE A 274 -0.57 -9.88 -17.68
N GLY A 275 -1.64 -9.14 -18.00
CA GLY A 275 -2.23 -9.22 -19.32
C GLY A 275 -3.41 -8.28 -19.51
N GLU A 276 -3.94 -8.16 -20.73
CA GLU A 276 -3.45 -8.78 -21.97
C GLU A 276 -2.47 -7.85 -22.69
N GLU A 277 -1.17 -8.15 -22.64
CA GLU A 277 -0.11 -7.33 -23.24
C GLU A 277 1.00 -8.23 -23.83
N THR A 278 1.71 -7.72 -24.84
CA THR A 278 2.87 -8.43 -25.40
C THR A 278 4.09 -8.17 -24.53
N HIS A 279 4.60 -9.21 -23.86
CA HIS A 279 5.81 -9.10 -23.07
C HIS A 279 7.07 -9.37 -23.92
N PRO A 280 8.17 -8.63 -23.69
CA PRO A 280 9.46 -8.84 -24.36
C PRO A 280 10.22 -10.08 -23.91
#